data_AF-A0A2D6XHJ9-F1
#
_entry.id   AF-A0A2D6XHJ9-F1
#
_cell.length_a   1.000
_cell.length_b   1.000
_cell.length_c   1.000
_cell.angle_alpha   90.00
_cell.angle_beta   90.00
_cell.angle_gamma   90.00
#
_symmetry.space_group_name_H-M   'P 1'
#
loop_
_entity.id
_entity.type
_entity.pdbx_description
1 polymer ?
#
loop_
_entity_poly.entity_id
_entity_poly.type
_entity_poly.pdbx_seq_one_letter_code
_entity_poly.pdbx_strand_id
1 'polypeptide(L)'
;MRSAEDIFELLRQREANQGLALERMRRIRAAYNGDIVVALPELDEYESSSVANLVSSGLDQMAMRIASHTPDILCPPSNPASKRSDDYARVRRQALFGMWEHNRMAIKLSRRARYLIGYASAPVSLRYNEREEAVEWTVRDPLTAFPSPVIGADDLEPADCIFTYERTWGWLKNKYPEQAERLRVASVEVDVGDVFQLVEYCDHEETVLIAVGQRPQDNHGRTAWNQYTSEPLAELERIPNRAGMCPVVTPGRINLDKPQGQFDGMIGMYQTQARLMALEVIAVQKGIFPDTWLVARQGEQPQIVNTANGLTGEVGIVKGGDMRDMTVAPGFMTNPTIDRLERAQRIEAGIPPEFGGESSSNIRTGRRGEAVLSAVVDFPVQEAQLLLAASLEVENRRAIGLMKSYAGNRATSFYVTTKGAKGRVDFTPNQHFDSDHNKVVFSHPGTDLNGLVVGAGQRVGMGTLSKKSFMALDPMVDDATVEADEVVAEGLEQALLVSLQTQASQGALPPGDVARVIQLVRYNKKDLPAAIQQVHEEAQQRQASEVPPGSPETQPGIAQPGAGAEARPAPAPAGQPALRDLLAQVGG
;
A
#
# COMPACT_ATOMS: atom_id res chain seq x y z
N MET A 1 25.15 8.85 26.68
CA MET A 1 26.04 8.15 25.74
C MET A 1 26.44 6.77 26.23
N ARG A 2 26.15 5.72 25.45
CA ARG A 2 26.50 4.32 25.78
C ARG A 2 27.81 3.90 25.10
N SER A 3 28.58 3.04 25.76
CA SER A 3 29.80 2.46 25.17
C SER A 3 29.46 1.36 24.16
N ALA A 4 30.40 1.02 23.28
CA ALA A 4 30.21 -0.05 22.31
C ALA A 4 29.99 -1.43 22.97
N GLU A 5 30.66 -1.67 24.10
CA GLU A 5 30.50 -2.88 24.90
C GLU A 5 29.08 -2.97 25.51
N ASP A 6 28.57 -1.87 26.06
CA ASP A 6 27.21 -1.82 26.63
C ASP A 6 26.13 -2.07 25.58
N ILE A 7 26.32 -1.50 24.37
CA ILE A 7 25.38 -1.70 23.26
C ILE A 7 25.37 -3.16 22.82
N PHE A 8 26.54 -3.80 22.78
CA PHE A 8 26.64 -5.19 22.38
C PHE A 8 26.06 -6.15 23.42
N GLU A 9 26.28 -5.88 24.71
CA GLU A 9 25.64 -6.65 25.78
C GLU A 9 24.10 -6.46 25.76
N LEU A 10 23.62 -5.26 25.47
CA LEU A 10 22.20 -4.98 25.29
C LEU A 10 21.61 -5.75 24.12
N LEU A 11 22.34 -5.89 23.01
CA LEU A 11 21.93 -6.72 21.87
C LEU A 11 21.75 -8.18 22.31
N ARG A 12 22.73 -8.76 23.00
CA ARG A 12 22.66 -10.15 23.48
C ARG A 12 21.45 -10.39 24.38
N GLN A 13 21.17 -9.46 25.29
CA GLN A 13 19.99 -9.52 26.14
C GLN A 13 18.68 -9.50 25.31
N ARG A 14 18.61 -8.67 24.27
CA ARG A 14 17.42 -8.61 23.39
C ARG A 14 17.26 -9.84 22.53
N GLU A 15 18.34 -10.37 21.96
CA GLU A 15 18.34 -11.62 21.20
C GLU A 15 17.84 -12.78 22.05
N ALA A 16 18.29 -12.89 23.30
CA ALA A 16 17.82 -13.91 24.23
C ALA A 16 16.32 -13.76 24.54
N ASN A 17 15.85 -12.53 24.79
CA ASN A 17 14.44 -12.27 25.11
C ASN A 17 13.51 -12.49 23.92
N GLN A 18 13.95 -12.17 22.70
CA GLN A 18 13.14 -12.26 21.48
C GLN A 18 13.32 -13.59 20.72
N GLY A 19 14.21 -14.49 21.18
CA GLY A 19 14.57 -15.72 20.47
C GLY A 19 13.37 -16.55 19.99
N LEU A 20 12.40 -16.80 20.87
CA LEU A 20 11.18 -17.56 20.51
C LEU A 20 10.28 -16.83 19.49
N ALA A 21 10.26 -15.50 19.49
CA ALA A 21 9.52 -14.73 18.49
C ALA A 21 10.23 -14.77 17.13
N LEU A 22 11.56 -14.61 17.13
CA LEU A 22 12.38 -14.66 15.92
C LEU A 22 12.36 -16.05 15.27
N GLU A 23 12.37 -17.13 16.05
CA GLU A 23 12.21 -18.49 15.51
C GLU A 23 10.88 -18.68 14.79
N ARG A 24 9.78 -18.15 15.34
CA ARG A 24 8.46 -18.19 14.68
C ARG A 24 8.48 -17.40 13.38
N MET A 25 9.03 -16.18 13.39
CA MET A 25 9.18 -15.37 12.18
C MET A 25 10.02 -16.08 11.11
N ARG A 26 11.12 -16.74 11.48
CA ARG A 26 11.96 -17.52 10.54
C ARG A 26 11.18 -18.69 9.92
N ARG A 27 10.34 -19.38 10.69
CA ARG A 27 9.49 -20.45 10.16
C ARG A 27 8.46 -19.92 9.16
N ILE A 28 7.87 -18.74 9.42
CA ILE A 28 6.94 -18.08 8.49
C ILE A 28 7.66 -17.67 7.21
N ARG A 29 8.87 -17.11 7.33
CA ARG A 29 9.70 -16.76 6.17
C ARG A 29 9.98 -17.98 5.29
N ALA A 30 10.39 -19.09 5.90
CA ALA A 30 10.62 -20.34 5.19
C ALA A 30 9.33 -20.85 4.53
N ALA A 31 8.18 -20.78 5.24
CA ALA A 31 6.88 -21.12 4.69
C ALA A 31 6.52 -20.26 3.47
N TYR A 32 6.67 -18.94 3.59
CA TYR A 32 6.37 -17.99 2.54
C TYR A 32 7.21 -18.22 1.28
N ASN A 33 8.50 -18.51 1.45
CA ASN A 33 9.42 -18.78 0.34
C ASN A 33 9.24 -20.17 -0.29
N GLY A 34 8.54 -21.10 0.38
CA GLY A 34 8.46 -22.50 -0.04
C GLY A 34 9.66 -23.34 0.38
N ASP A 35 10.50 -22.86 1.30
CA ASP A 35 11.71 -23.53 1.79
C ASP A 35 11.43 -24.59 2.87
N ILE A 36 10.16 -24.97 3.08
CA ILE A 36 9.81 -25.97 4.10
C ILE A 36 10.18 -27.35 3.59
N VAL A 37 11.23 -27.93 4.19
CA VAL A 37 11.64 -29.31 3.98
C VAL A 37 10.67 -30.26 4.70
N VAL A 38 10.09 -31.19 3.95
CA VAL A 38 9.27 -32.27 4.49
C VAL A 38 10.20 -33.41 4.88
N ALA A 39 10.58 -33.48 6.16
CA ALA A 39 11.44 -34.56 6.65
C ALA A 39 10.70 -35.90 6.62
N LEU A 40 10.94 -36.70 5.58
CA LEU A 40 10.57 -38.11 5.47
C LEU A 40 11.83 -38.91 5.09
N PRO A 41 12.09 -40.07 5.72
CA PRO A 41 13.25 -40.90 5.38
C PRO A 41 13.25 -41.43 3.94
N GLU A 42 12.07 -41.46 3.31
CA GLU A 42 11.84 -41.99 1.96
C GLU A 42 11.88 -40.91 0.87
N LEU A 43 11.90 -39.63 1.24
CA LEU A 43 12.03 -38.51 0.30
C LEU A 43 13.50 -38.12 0.13
N ASP A 44 13.86 -37.64 -1.06
CA ASP A 44 15.16 -37.00 -1.26
C ASP A 44 15.22 -35.68 -0.46
N GLU A 45 16.40 -35.33 0.06
CA GLU A 45 16.60 -34.09 0.84
C GLU A 45 16.29 -32.84 0.02
N TYR A 46 16.29 -32.95 -1.30
CA TYR A 46 16.00 -31.87 -2.26
C TYR A 46 14.55 -31.87 -2.78
N GLU A 47 13.69 -32.79 -2.34
CA GLU A 47 12.32 -32.86 -2.84
C GLU A 47 11.43 -31.78 -2.19
N SER A 48 10.88 -30.88 -3.02
CA SER A 48 10.02 -29.79 -2.58
C SER A 48 8.62 -30.27 -2.19
N SER A 49 7.99 -29.59 -1.23
CA SER A 49 6.60 -29.85 -0.83
C SER A 49 5.63 -29.80 -2.02
N SER A 50 4.81 -30.84 -2.17
CA SER A 50 3.77 -30.97 -3.22
C SER A 50 2.43 -30.33 -2.84
N VAL A 51 2.40 -29.51 -1.77
CA VAL A 51 1.18 -28.86 -1.26
C VAL A 51 1.17 -27.37 -1.56
N ALA A 52 -0.01 -26.84 -1.91
CA ALA A 52 -0.23 -25.43 -2.19
C ALA A 52 0.21 -24.53 -1.01
N ASN A 53 0.97 -23.48 -1.32
CA ASN A 53 1.46 -22.52 -0.34
C ASN A 53 0.40 -21.48 0.02
N LEU A 54 -0.51 -21.86 0.92
CA LEU A 54 -1.57 -20.98 1.41
C LEU A 54 -1.03 -19.81 2.24
N VAL A 55 0.16 -19.93 2.85
CA VAL A 55 0.79 -18.85 3.61
C VAL A 55 1.18 -17.70 2.68
N SER A 56 1.80 -18.00 1.54
CA SER A 56 2.19 -16.99 0.56
C SER A 56 0.99 -16.26 -0.03
N SER A 57 0.01 -17.01 -0.54
CA SER A 57 -1.18 -16.42 -1.17
C SER A 57 -2.04 -15.63 -0.17
N GLY A 58 -2.27 -16.16 1.03
CA GLY A 58 -3.03 -15.50 2.08
C GLY A 58 -2.36 -14.20 2.54
N LEU A 59 -1.04 -14.24 2.78
CA LEU A 59 -0.28 -13.08 3.25
C LEU A 59 -0.27 -11.96 2.21
N ASP A 60 -0.04 -12.29 0.94
CA ASP A 60 -0.01 -11.29 -0.13
C ASP A 60 -1.39 -10.64 -0.36
N GLN A 61 -2.46 -11.42 -0.39
CA GLN A 61 -3.82 -10.90 -0.56
C GLN A 61 -4.24 -10.00 0.60
N MET A 62 -3.98 -10.40 1.84
CA MET A 62 -4.27 -9.57 3.03
C MET A 62 -3.44 -8.29 3.03
N ALA A 63 -2.15 -8.37 2.72
CA ALA A 63 -1.26 -7.21 2.69
C ALA A 63 -1.67 -6.21 1.58
N MET A 64 -2.07 -6.71 0.41
CA MET A 64 -2.55 -5.86 -0.69
C MET A 64 -3.84 -5.13 -0.34
N ARG A 65 -4.75 -5.75 0.43
CA ARG A 65 -5.97 -5.09 0.90
C ARG A 65 -5.69 -4.00 1.92
N ILE A 66 -4.80 -4.25 2.87
CA ILE A 66 -4.37 -3.23 3.85
C ILE A 66 -3.75 -2.04 3.15
N ALA A 67 -2.84 -2.28 2.19
CA ALA A 67 -2.13 -1.25 1.44
C ALA A 67 -2.86 -0.78 0.17
N SER A 68 -4.14 -1.11 0.01
CA SER A 68 -4.92 -0.83 -1.21
C SER A 68 -5.07 0.66 -1.51
N HIS A 69 -5.05 1.50 -0.48
CA HIS A 69 -5.11 2.95 -0.60
C HIS A 69 -4.23 3.61 0.44
N THR A 70 -3.73 4.81 0.12
CA THR A 70 -2.93 5.62 1.04
C THR A 70 -3.86 6.35 2.01
N PRO A 71 -3.54 6.39 3.32
CA PRO A 71 -4.34 7.16 4.28
C PRO A 71 -4.22 8.67 4.03
N ASP A 72 -5.20 9.42 4.53
CA ASP A 72 -5.17 10.89 4.51
C ASP A 72 -4.45 11.44 5.75
N ILE A 73 -3.90 12.65 5.63
CA ILE A 73 -3.25 13.40 6.70
C ILE A 73 -4.10 14.63 7.00
N LEU A 74 -4.57 14.73 8.23
CA LEU A 74 -5.26 15.88 8.77
C LEU A 74 -4.30 16.68 9.65
N CYS A 75 -4.07 17.95 9.29
CA CYS A 75 -3.28 18.89 10.08
C CYS A 75 -4.20 20.01 10.56
N PRO A 76 -4.70 20.00 11.82
CA PRO A 76 -5.53 21.08 12.31
C PRO A 76 -4.72 22.37 12.51
N PRO A 77 -5.30 23.57 12.26
CA PRO A 77 -4.64 24.83 12.58
C PRO A 77 -4.40 24.95 14.09
N SER A 78 -3.25 25.49 14.47
CA SER A 78 -2.90 25.74 15.88
C SER A 78 -3.84 26.77 16.51
N ASN A 79 -4.29 27.76 15.73
CA ASN A 79 -5.28 28.74 16.12
C ASN A 79 -6.32 28.92 14.99
N PRO A 80 -7.52 28.33 15.12
CA PRO A 80 -8.56 28.40 14.10
C PRO A 80 -9.06 29.81 13.77
N ALA A 81 -8.80 30.80 14.63
CA ALA A 81 -9.21 32.19 14.37
C ALA A 81 -8.21 32.94 13.47
N SER A 82 -7.01 32.39 13.26
CA SER A 82 -5.95 33.05 12.49
C SER A 82 -5.83 32.46 11.09
N LYS A 83 -6.11 33.29 10.08
CA LYS A 83 -5.91 32.93 8.66
C LYS A 83 -4.48 32.41 8.38
N ARG A 84 -3.48 32.96 9.07
CA ARG A 84 -2.09 32.51 8.94
C ARG A 84 -1.89 31.09 9.46
N SER A 85 -2.57 30.72 10.54
CA SER A 85 -2.52 29.36 11.10
C SER A 85 -3.20 28.36 10.16
N ASP A 86 -4.30 28.75 9.53
CA ASP A 86 -4.96 27.94 8.48
C ASP A 86 -4.07 27.73 7.27
N ASP A 87 -3.40 28.79 6.80
CA ASP A 87 -2.45 28.70 5.69
C ASP A 87 -1.26 27.79 6.05
N TYR A 88 -0.75 27.88 7.28
CA TYR A 88 0.30 26.98 7.77
C TYR A 88 -0.19 25.53 7.91
N ALA A 89 -1.41 25.29 8.36
CA ALA A 89 -2.00 23.96 8.39
C ALA A 89 -2.05 23.33 7.00
N ARG A 90 -2.44 24.10 5.98
CA ARG A 90 -2.43 23.65 4.57
C ARG A 90 -1.02 23.33 4.10
N VAL A 91 -0.04 24.21 4.34
CA VAL A 91 1.36 23.99 3.95
C VAL A 91 1.96 22.78 4.66
N ARG A 92 1.68 22.57 5.96
CA ARG A 92 2.14 21.37 6.69
C ARG A 92 1.59 20.08 6.09
N ARG A 93 0.30 20.04 5.78
CA ARG A 93 -0.33 18.89 5.13
C ARG A 93 0.33 18.60 3.79
N GLN A 94 0.52 19.63 2.97
CA GLN A 94 1.18 19.51 1.66
C GLN A 94 2.64 19.07 1.78
N ALA A 95 3.39 19.59 2.76
CA ALA A 95 4.78 19.22 3.01
C ALA A 95 4.91 17.75 3.43
N LEU A 96 4.04 17.27 4.34
CA LEU A 96 4.03 15.87 4.75
C LEU A 96 3.70 14.94 3.58
N PHE A 97 2.72 15.28 2.74
CA PHE A 97 2.46 14.52 1.51
C PHE A 97 3.65 14.52 0.56
N GLY A 98 4.34 15.66 0.39
CA GLY A 98 5.55 15.73 -0.42
C GLY A 98 6.69 14.85 0.11
N MET A 99 6.85 14.79 1.43
CA MET A 99 7.81 13.89 2.07
C MET A 99 7.43 12.42 1.86
N TRP A 100 6.13 12.08 1.92
CA TRP A 100 5.65 10.73 1.65
C TRP A 100 5.83 10.31 0.18
N GLU A 101 5.58 11.23 -0.75
CA GLU A 101 5.74 11.00 -2.20
C GLU A 101 7.21 10.80 -2.56
N HIS A 102 8.10 11.66 -2.05
CA HIS A 102 9.56 11.50 -2.17
C HIS A 102 10.02 10.11 -1.70
N ASN A 103 9.42 9.62 -0.61
CA ASN A 103 9.74 8.34 -0.01
C ASN A 103 9.03 7.13 -0.64
N ARG A 104 8.19 7.33 -1.67
CA ARG A 104 7.38 6.26 -2.29
C ARG A 104 6.57 5.47 -1.25
N MET A 105 5.86 6.18 -0.37
CA MET A 105 5.19 5.58 0.78
C MET A 105 4.22 4.44 0.45
N ALA A 106 3.53 4.47 -0.70
CA ALA A 106 2.65 3.38 -1.12
C ALA A 106 3.37 2.01 -1.21
N ILE A 107 4.59 2.00 -1.76
CA ILE A 107 5.43 0.79 -1.86
C ILE A 107 5.88 0.36 -0.45
N LYS A 108 6.27 1.33 0.39
CA LYS A 108 6.70 1.06 1.77
C LYS A 108 5.56 0.49 2.60
N LEU A 109 4.33 1.01 2.48
CA LEU A 109 3.14 0.49 3.14
C LEU A 109 2.82 -0.94 2.70
N SER A 110 2.99 -1.26 1.42
CA SER A 110 2.81 -2.63 0.91
C SER A 110 3.79 -3.64 1.53
N ARG A 111 5.04 -3.22 1.76
CA ARG A 111 6.03 -4.05 2.48
C ARG A 111 5.72 -4.14 3.98
N ARG A 112 5.31 -3.02 4.59
CA ARG A 112 4.96 -2.96 6.02
C ARG A 112 3.74 -3.82 6.35
N ALA A 113 2.73 -3.83 5.49
CA ALA A 113 1.56 -4.69 5.68
C ALA A 113 1.94 -6.18 5.74
N ARG A 114 2.88 -6.62 4.89
CA ARG A 114 3.43 -7.99 4.92
C ARG A 114 4.15 -8.30 6.24
N TYR A 115 5.01 -7.39 6.69
CA TYR A 115 5.72 -7.54 7.96
C TYR A 115 4.76 -7.53 9.16
N LEU A 116 3.76 -6.66 9.15
CA LEU A 116 2.80 -6.57 10.23
C LEU A 116 1.97 -7.85 10.36
N ILE A 117 1.41 -8.36 9.26
CA ILE A 117 0.59 -9.58 9.31
C ILE A 117 1.44 -10.83 9.53
N GLY A 118 2.58 -10.93 8.84
CA GLY A 118 3.45 -12.10 8.87
C GLY A 118 4.27 -12.20 10.16
N TYR A 119 4.90 -11.12 10.60
CA TYR A 119 5.84 -11.13 11.72
C TYR A 119 5.28 -10.45 12.98
N ALA A 120 4.06 -9.93 12.95
CA ALA A 120 3.47 -9.15 14.04
C ALA A 120 4.23 -7.86 14.42
N SER A 121 5.15 -7.41 13.56
CA SER A 121 6.00 -6.24 13.78
C SER A 121 6.38 -5.62 12.44
N ALA A 122 6.41 -4.28 12.34
CA ALA A 122 6.80 -3.57 11.11
C ALA A 122 7.65 -2.32 11.41
N PRO A 123 8.90 -2.47 11.87
CA PRO A 123 9.76 -1.38 12.30
C PRO A 123 10.15 -0.46 11.14
N VAL A 124 10.15 0.83 11.42
CA VAL A 124 10.55 1.90 10.50
C VAL A 124 11.56 2.80 11.20
N SER A 125 12.66 3.09 10.51
CA SER A 125 13.67 4.04 10.96
C SER A 125 13.61 5.28 10.07
N LEU A 126 13.60 6.45 10.67
CA LEU A 126 13.65 7.74 9.97
C LEU A 126 15.05 8.33 10.08
N ARG A 127 15.56 8.89 8.98
CA ARG A 127 16.87 9.57 8.99
C ARG A 127 16.82 10.83 8.15
N TYR A 128 17.60 11.83 8.51
CA TYR A 128 17.83 12.95 7.62
C TYR A 128 18.95 12.60 6.64
N ASN A 129 18.65 12.61 5.35
CA ASN A 129 19.66 12.47 4.31
C ASN A 129 20.19 13.86 3.95
N GLU A 130 21.43 14.15 4.31
CA GLU A 130 22.04 15.46 4.05
C GLU A 130 22.21 15.78 2.55
N ARG A 131 22.29 14.76 1.69
CA ARG A 131 22.48 14.95 0.23
C ARG A 131 21.18 15.30 -0.48
N GLU A 132 20.12 14.58 -0.15
CA GLU A 132 18.78 14.80 -0.70
C GLU A 132 18.01 15.84 0.10
N GLU A 133 18.58 16.27 1.22
CA GLU A 133 18.06 17.34 2.05
C GLU A 133 16.65 17.07 2.62
N ALA A 134 16.29 15.79 2.68
CA ALA A 134 14.98 15.30 3.03
C ALA A 134 15.08 14.19 4.09
N VAL A 135 13.97 13.93 4.77
CA VAL A 135 13.87 12.77 5.67
C VAL A 135 13.58 11.51 4.84
N GLU A 136 14.34 10.47 5.10
CA GLU A 136 14.21 9.14 4.53
C GLU A 136 13.50 8.20 5.51
N TRP A 137 12.47 7.51 5.03
CA TRP A 137 11.79 6.42 5.74
C TRP A 137 12.38 5.09 5.33
N THR A 138 13.10 4.42 6.19
CA THR A 138 13.64 3.09 5.90
C THR A 138 12.80 2.03 6.62
N VAL A 139 12.05 1.23 5.87
CA VAL A 139 11.37 0.04 6.42
C VAL A 139 12.45 -0.99 6.76
N ARG A 140 12.52 -1.38 8.03
CA ARG A 140 13.52 -2.33 8.54
C ARG A 140 12.92 -3.73 8.60
N ASP A 141 13.77 -4.75 8.49
CA ASP A 141 13.34 -6.14 8.63
C ASP A 141 13.13 -6.45 10.11
N PRO A 142 11.95 -6.94 10.54
CA PRO A 142 11.71 -7.37 11.92
C PRO A 142 12.70 -8.44 12.40
N LEU A 143 13.24 -9.28 11.51
CA LEU A 143 14.18 -10.34 11.88
C LEU A 143 15.55 -9.80 12.34
N THR A 144 15.87 -8.55 12.00
CA THR A 144 17.14 -7.89 12.33
C THR A 144 16.93 -6.63 13.16
N ALA A 145 15.74 -6.44 13.73
CA ALA A 145 15.38 -5.29 14.53
C ALA A 145 15.04 -5.70 15.97
N PHE A 146 15.73 -5.07 16.92
CA PHE A 146 15.66 -5.36 18.34
C PHE A 146 15.28 -4.08 19.10
N PRO A 147 13.99 -3.70 19.10
CA PRO A 147 13.51 -2.54 19.85
C PRO A 147 13.59 -2.78 21.36
N SER A 148 13.72 -1.69 22.13
CA SER A 148 13.53 -1.74 23.58
C SER A 148 12.10 -2.18 23.93
N PRO A 149 11.89 -2.94 25.02
CA PRO A 149 10.55 -3.24 25.49
C PRO A 149 9.74 -1.96 25.73
N VAL A 150 8.51 -1.93 25.23
CA VAL A 150 7.55 -0.84 25.45
C VAL A 150 6.64 -1.17 26.64
N ILE A 151 6.08 -0.14 27.28
CA ILE A 151 5.31 -0.30 28.53
C ILE A 151 3.87 -0.77 28.24
N GLY A 152 3.30 -0.38 27.10
CA GLY A 152 1.94 -0.71 26.69
C GLY A 152 1.87 -1.28 25.27
N ALA A 153 0.79 -2.01 24.96
CA ALA A 153 0.56 -2.55 23.63
C ALA A 153 0.20 -1.46 22.59
N ASP A 154 -0.23 -0.29 23.06
CA ASP A 154 -0.51 0.92 22.31
C ASP A 154 0.72 1.82 22.12
N ASP A 155 1.82 1.54 22.83
CA ASP A 155 3.07 2.28 22.71
C ASP A 155 3.90 1.75 21.54
N LEU A 156 4.04 2.61 20.51
CA LEU A 156 4.77 2.31 19.28
C LEU A 156 6.18 2.93 19.28
N GLU A 157 6.55 3.61 20.37
CA GLU A 157 7.69 4.51 20.48
C GLU A 157 8.78 3.91 21.39
N PRO A 158 9.59 2.96 20.91
CA PRO A 158 10.68 2.42 21.71
C PRO A 158 11.66 3.52 22.10
N ALA A 159 12.18 3.47 23.34
CA ALA A 159 13.17 4.43 23.84
C ALA A 159 14.48 4.33 23.05
N ASP A 160 14.85 3.12 22.63
CA ASP A 160 15.98 2.85 21.76
C ASP A 160 15.73 1.58 20.92
N CYS A 161 16.47 1.43 19.82
CA CYS A 161 16.36 0.26 18.95
C CYS A 161 17.73 -0.12 18.40
N ILE A 162 17.98 -1.43 18.31
CA ILE A 162 19.19 -1.98 17.69
C ILE A 162 18.83 -2.66 16.39
N PHE A 163 19.60 -2.43 15.34
CA PHE A 163 19.52 -3.16 14.09
C PHE A 163 20.80 -3.93 13.84
N THR A 164 20.69 -5.13 13.29
CA THR A 164 21.84 -5.93 12.87
C THR A 164 21.91 -6.03 11.35
N TYR A 165 23.13 -5.98 10.82
CA TYR A 165 23.42 -6.16 9.40
C TYR A 165 24.62 -7.06 9.21
N GLU A 166 24.76 -7.59 8.02
CA GLU A 166 25.93 -8.36 7.60
C GLU A 166 26.65 -7.62 6.47
N ARG A 167 27.96 -7.45 6.59
CA ARG A 167 28.81 -6.86 5.55
C ARG A 167 30.09 -7.65 5.40
N THR A 168 30.60 -7.70 4.18
CA THR A 168 31.87 -8.38 3.90
C THR A 168 33.05 -7.58 4.42
N TRP A 169 34.14 -8.29 4.73
CA TRP A 169 35.41 -7.71 5.15
C TRP A 169 35.94 -6.73 4.10
N GLY A 170 35.82 -7.06 2.81
CA GLY A 170 36.19 -6.14 1.73
C GLY A 170 35.46 -4.81 1.79
N TRP A 171 34.16 -4.81 2.14
CA TRP A 171 33.40 -3.58 2.33
C TRP A 171 33.91 -2.78 3.53
N LEU A 172 34.16 -3.47 4.65
CA LEU A 172 34.61 -2.85 5.88
C LEU A 172 35.99 -2.21 5.72
N LYS A 173 36.93 -2.91 5.09
CA LYS A 173 38.28 -2.40 4.78
C LYS A 173 38.25 -1.18 3.86
N ASN A 174 37.34 -1.16 2.89
CA ASN A 174 37.22 -0.05 1.95
C ASN A 174 36.58 1.21 2.58
N LYS A 175 35.65 1.05 3.52
CA LYS A 175 34.92 2.16 4.16
C LYS A 175 35.55 2.64 5.46
N TYR A 176 36.06 1.71 6.26
CA TYR A 176 36.57 1.92 7.63
C TYR A 176 37.89 1.17 7.83
N PRO A 177 38.98 1.55 7.13
CA PRO A 177 40.24 0.79 7.13
C PRO A 177 40.88 0.69 8.53
N GLU A 178 40.86 1.76 9.32
CA GLU A 178 41.47 1.78 10.65
C GLU A 178 40.71 0.90 11.65
N GLN A 179 39.39 0.95 11.62
CA GLN A 179 38.51 0.17 12.47
C GLN A 179 38.53 -1.31 12.07
N ALA A 180 38.64 -1.60 10.75
CA ALA A 180 38.80 -2.95 10.25
C ALA A 180 40.04 -3.61 10.87
N GLU A 181 41.21 -2.97 10.84
CA GLU A 181 42.44 -3.55 11.43
C GLU A 181 42.32 -3.82 12.93
N ARG A 182 41.49 -3.07 13.68
CA ARG A 182 41.23 -3.35 15.11
C ARG A 182 40.42 -4.61 15.35
N LEU A 183 39.60 -5.03 14.39
CA LEU A 183 38.80 -6.26 14.46
C LEU A 183 39.60 -7.50 14.09
N ARG A 184 40.77 -7.30 13.45
CA ARG A 184 41.63 -8.39 13.04
C ARG A 184 42.28 -9.01 14.27
N VAL A 185 41.96 -10.27 14.53
CA VAL A 185 42.73 -11.08 15.47
C VAL A 185 44.01 -11.50 14.75
N ALA A 186 45.18 -11.17 15.30
CA ALA A 186 46.48 -11.41 14.66
C ALA A 186 46.73 -12.87 14.23
N SER A 187 45.99 -13.83 14.81
CA SER A 187 46.09 -15.26 14.54
C SER A 187 45.11 -15.80 13.49
N VAL A 188 44.21 -14.98 12.93
CA VAL A 188 43.19 -15.42 11.95
C VAL A 188 43.41 -14.69 10.63
N GLU A 189 43.58 -15.45 9.55
CA GLU A 189 43.52 -14.91 8.19
C GLU A 189 42.04 -14.64 7.83
N VAL A 190 41.75 -13.41 7.43
CA VAL A 190 40.40 -12.97 7.05
C VAL A 190 40.39 -12.76 5.54
N ASP A 191 39.52 -13.49 4.84
CA ASP A 191 39.31 -13.34 3.40
C ASP A 191 38.40 -12.15 3.09
N VAL A 192 38.48 -11.63 1.87
CA VAL A 192 37.65 -10.51 1.39
C VAL A 192 36.15 -10.85 1.46
N GLY A 193 35.81 -12.13 1.28
CA GLY A 193 34.45 -12.66 1.34
C GLY A 193 33.89 -12.86 2.75
N ASP A 194 34.72 -12.79 3.79
CA ASP A 194 34.29 -13.05 5.16
C ASP A 194 33.27 -12.02 5.64
N VAL A 195 32.21 -12.49 6.28
CA VAL A 195 31.10 -11.64 6.73
C VAL A 195 31.26 -11.26 8.20
N PHE A 196 31.06 -9.97 8.48
CA PHE A 196 31.06 -9.38 9.81
C PHE A 196 29.67 -8.85 10.14
N GLN A 197 29.27 -8.98 11.40
CA GLN A 197 28.02 -8.43 11.90
C GLN A 197 28.23 -6.95 12.25
N LEU A 198 27.43 -6.08 11.68
CA LEU A 198 27.31 -4.69 12.07
C LEU A 198 26.10 -4.52 12.99
N VAL A 199 26.26 -3.74 14.03
CA VAL A 199 25.24 -3.43 15.03
C VAL A 199 25.04 -1.93 15.02
N GLU A 200 23.82 -1.52 14.76
CA GLU A 200 23.43 -0.12 14.70
C GLU A 200 22.44 0.19 15.81
N TYR A 201 22.86 0.97 16.78
CA TYR A 201 22.06 1.40 17.91
C TYR A 201 21.52 2.81 17.65
N CYS A 202 20.22 3.00 17.85
CA CYS A 202 19.53 4.27 17.66
C CYS A 202 18.76 4.63 18.95
N ASP A 203 19.05 5.76 19.56
CA ASP A 203 18.25 6.31 20.65
C ASP A 203 17.92 7.80 20.45
N HIS A 204 17.46 8.45 21.52
CA HIS A 204 17.08 9.87 21.50
C HIS A 204 18.29 10.83 21.49
N GLU A 205 19.48 10.39 21.87
CA GLU A 205 20.70 11.21 21.95
C GLU A 205 21.65 10.96 20.76
N GLU A 206 21.75 9.73 20.28
CA GLU A 206 22.78 9.29 19.34
C GLU A 206 22.37 8.09 18.47
N THR A 207 23.07 7.94 17.36
CA THR A 207 23.09 6.74 16.53
C THR A 207 24.53 6.24 16.42
N VAL A 208 24.76 5.00 16.83
CA VAL A 208 26.10 4.39 16.91
C VAL A 208 26.13 3.15 16.02
N LEU A 209 27.11 3.09 15.12
CA LEU A 209 27.39 1.92 14.29
C LEU A 209 28.65 1.23 14.81
N ILE A 210 28.53 -0.06 15.11
CA ILE A 210 29.58 -0.91 15.66
C ILE A 210 29.77 -2.11 14.73
N ALA A 211 31.00 -2.55 14.55
CA ALA A 211 31.33 -3.83 13.96
C ALA A 211 31.73 -4.82 15.04
N VAL A 212 31.18 -6.02 14.96
CA VAL A 212 31.52 -7.16 15.82
C VAL A 212 32.41 -8.10 15.02
N GLY A 213 33.58 -8.41 15.57
CA GLY A 213 34.53 -9.31 14.94
C GLY A 213 33.99 -10.74 14.83
N GLN A 214 34.50 -11.50 13.86
CA GLN A 214 34.05 -12.86 13.58
C GLN A 214 34.09 -13.77 14.82
N ARG A 215 32.98 -14.48 15.04
CA ARG A 215 33.07 -15.89 15.42
C ARG A 215 33.37 -16.69 14.14
N PRO A 216 34.34 -17.61 14.14
CA PRO A 216 34.48 -18.56 13.04
C PRO A 216 33.21 -19.41 12.99
N GLN A 217 32.33 -19.10 12.03
CA GLN A 217 31.21 -19.97 11.70
C GLN A 217 31.78 -21.00 10.72
N ASP A 218 32.29 -22.10 11.26
CA ASP A 218 32.58 -23.27 10.45
C ASP A 218 31.29 -23.65 9.71
N ASN A 219 31.39 -23.76 8.40
CA ASN A 219 30.34 -24.18 7.45
C ASN A 219 29.80 -25.62 7.73
N HIS A 220 30.11 -26.21 8.88
CA HIS A 220 29.84 -27.60 9.25
C HIS A 220 29.36 -27.73 10.71
N GLY A 221 28.24 -27.09 11.08
CA GLY A 221 27.32 -27.57 12.12
C GLY A 221 27.86 -27.98 13.51
N ARG A 222 29.08 -27.59 13.91
CA ARG A 222 29.65 -27.88 15.22
C ARG A 222 30.30 -26.62 15.79
N THR A 223 29.61 -25.99 16.72
CA THR A 223 30.13 -24.91 17.55
C THR A 223 31.24 -25.42 18.44
N ALA A 224 32.49 -25.02 18.16
CA ALA A 224 33.60 -25.14 19.09
C ALA A 224 33.41 -24.13 20.23
N TRP A 225 33.11 -24.65 21.42
CA TRP A 225 33.07 -23.89 22.66
C TRP A 225 34.51 -23.58 23.12
N ASN A 226 35.19 -22.61 22.50
CA ASN A 226 36.52 -22.19 22.95
C ASN A 226 36.65 -20.66 23.04
N GLN A 227 36.64 -20.18 24.29
CA GLN A 227 37.51 -19.15 24.86
C GLN A 227 37.82 -17.90 24.01
N TYR A 228 36.85 -16.98 23.91
CA TYR A 228 37.12 -15.54 23.80
C TYR A 228 36.35 -14.84 24.92
N THR A 229 37.08 -14.17 25.83
CA THR A 229 36.50 -13.48 27.01
C THR A 229 35.80 -12.17 26.66
N SER A 230 36.06 -11.62 25.46
CA SER A 230 35.34 -10.48 24.87
C SER A 230 35.56 -10.52 23.36
N GLU A 231 34.49 -10.44 22.56
CA GLU A 231 34.60 -10.37 21.10
C GLU A 231 35.25 -9.02 20.71
N PRO A 232 36.14 -8.98 19.70
CA PRO A 232 36.74 -7.72 19.28
C PRO A 232 35.64 -6.82 18.70
N LEU A 233 35.46 -5.66 19.30
CA LEU A 233 34.46 -4.66 18.91
C LEU A 233 35.17 -3.42 18.37
N ALA A 234 34.66 -2.87 17.28
CA ALA A 234 35.13 -1.59 16.74
C ALA A 234 33.94 -0.67 16.49
N GLU A 235 33.95 0.50 17.13
CA GLU A 235 33.03 1.58 16.81
C GLU A 235 33.40 2.18 15.45
N LEU A 236 32.47 2.15 14.50
CA LEU A 236 32.66 2.67 13.15
C LEU A 236 32.27 4.14 13.06
N GLU A 237 31.08 4.47 13.54
CA GLU A 237 30.49 5.79 13.39
C GLU A 237 29.60 6.12 14.60
N ARG A 238 29.62 7.38 15.03
CA ARG A 238 28.74 7.92 16.07
C ARG A 238 28.21 9.28 15.63
N ILE A 239 26.89 9.36 15.46
CA ILE A 239 26.20 10.57 15.01
C ILE A 239 25.29 11.05 16.14
N PRO A 240 25.41 12.30 16.61
CA PRO A 240 24.46 12.85 17.58
C PRO A 240 23.09 13.04 16.93
N ASN A 241 22.05 12.53 17.60
CA ASN A 241 20.67 12.69 17.19
C ASN A 241 20.15 14.07 17.65
N ARG A 242 20.05 15.01 16.71
CA ARG A 242 19.62 16.38 17.01
C ARG A 242 18.11 16.51 17.23
N ALA A 243 17.32 15.48 16.92
CA ALA A 243 15.86 15.52 17.07
C ALA A 243 15.40 15.27 18.52
N GLY A 244 16.27 14.75 19.40
CA GLY A 244 15.95 14.53 20.82
C GLY A 244 14.90 13.44 21.08
N MET A 245 14.62 12.60 20.08
CA MET A 245 13.65 11.51 20.13
C MET A 245 14.15 10.31 19.34
N CYS A 246 13.82 9.09 19.76
CA CYS A 246 14.26 7.89 19.03
C CYS A 246 13.71 7.92 17.58
N PRO A 247 14.57 7.81 16.56
CA PRO A 247 14.15 7.90 15.15
C PRO A 247 13.43 6.65 14.66
N VAL A 248 13.14 5.69 15.55
CA VAL A 248 12.53 4.41 15.20
C VAL A 248 11.11 4.35 15.75
N VAL A 249 10.20 3.78 14.94
CA VAL A 249 8.83 3.46 15.32
C VAL A 249 8.61 1.99 15.00
N THR A 250 8.09 1.23 15.96
CA THR A 250 7.89 -0.21 15.78
C THR A 250 6.45 -0.60 16.10
N PRO A 251 5.53 -0.49 15.11
CA PRO A 251 4.19 -0.98 15.28
C PRO A 251 4.17 -2.51 15.36
N GLY A 252 3.44 -3.03 16.34
CA GLY A 252 3.18 -4.45 16.51
C GLY A 252 1.68 -4.77 16.49
N ARG A 253 1.32 -5.97 16.03
CA ARG A 253 -0.10 -6.40 16.06
C ARG A 253 -0.63 -6.47 17.49
N ILE A 254 -1.89 -6.12 17.66
CA ILE A 254 -2.56 -6.21 18.97
C ILE A 254 -2.82 -7.69 19.25
N ASN A 255 -2.19 -8.21 20.30
CA ASN A 255 -2.29 -9.61 20.70
C ASN A 255 -2.59 -9.68 22.20
N LEU A 256 -3.02 -10.85 22.68
CA LEU A 256 -3.37 -11.04 24.10
C LEU A 256 -2.14 -10.94 25.04
N ASP A 257 -0.99 -11.46 24.63
CA ASP A 257 0.22 -11.55 25.45
C ASP A 257 1.49 -11.44 24.59
N LYS A 258 1.66 -12.39 23.65
CA LYS A 258 2.87 -12.48 22.82
C LYS A 258 2.62 -11.94 21.41
N PRO A 259 3.64 -11.33 20.77
CA PRO A 259 3.54 -10.98 19.37
C PRO A 259 3.37 -12.28 18.56
N GLN A 260 2.29 -12.34 17.78
CA GLN A 260 1.94 -13.48 16.93
C GLN A 260 1.42 -13.00 15.57
N GLY A 261 1.95 -13.56 14.49
CA GLY A 261 1.47 -13.31 13.14
C GLY A 261 0.12 -14.00 12.90
N GLN A 262 -0.60 -13.58 11.87
CA GLN A 262 -1.89 -14.19 11.51
C GLN A 262 -1.73 -15.64 11.03
N PHE A 263 -0.56 -16.00 10.49
CA PHE A 263 -0.30 -17.29 9.85
C PHE A 263 0.49 -18.28 10.73
N ASP A 264 0.86 -17.90 11.97
CA ASP A 264 1.68 -18.73 12.87
C ASP A 264 1.04 -20.11 13.13
N GLY A 265 -0.29 -20.16 13.27
CA GLY A 265 -1.04 -21.39 13.55
C GLY A 265 -1.09 -22.39 12.39
N MET A 266 -0.88 -21.93 11.15
CA MET A 266 -0.97 -22.80 9.97
C MET A 266 0.25 -23.71 9.79
N ILE A 267 1.43 -23.32 10.28
CA ILE A 267 2.70 -23.98 9.94
C ILE A 267 2.69 -25.46 10.32
N GLY A 268 2.16 -25.79 11.50
CA GLY A 268 2.07 -27.18 11.96
C GLY A 268 1.11 -28.03 11.10
N MET A 269 0.00 -27.44 10.67
CA MET A 269 -0.95 -28.10 9.77
C MET A 269 -0.38 -28.26 8.37
N TYR A 270 0.30 -27.24 7.85
CA TYR A 270 0.96 -27.27 6.55
C TYR A 270 2.01 -28.39 6.49
N GLN A 271 2.89 -28.49 7.50
CA GLN A 271 3.87 -29.57 7.58
C GLN A 271 3.23 -30.95 7.64
N THR A 272 2.11 -31.09 8.37
CA THR A 272 1.38 -32.36 8.47
C THR A 272 0.71 -32.72 7.14
N GLN A 273 0.10 -31.75 6.46
CA GLN A 273 -0.50 -31.94 5.15
C GLN A 273 0.55 -32.34 4.11
N ALA A 274 1.70 -31.63 4.09
CA ALA A 274 2.80 -31.92 3.19
C ALA A 274 3.37 -33.32 3.41
N ARG A 275 3.50 -33.75 4.68
CA ARG A 275 3.91 -35.11 5.01
C ARG A 275 2.92 -36.17 4.52
N LEU A 276 1.62 -35.97 4.75
CA LEU A 276 0.59 -36.92 4.31
C LEU A 276 0.53 -37.02 2.79
N MET A 277 0.63 -35.89 2.08
CA MET A 277 0.66 -35.85 0.63
C MET A 277 1.88 -36.59 0.06
N ALA A 278 3.05 -36.38 0.65
CA ALA A 278 4.25 -37.11 0.24
C ALA A 278 4.11 -38.63 0.47
N LEU A 279 3.56 -39.05 1.62
CA LEU A 279 3.29 -40.47 1.88
C LEU A 279 2.27 -41.06 0.90
N GLU A 280 1.28 -40.29 0.45
CA GLU A 280 0.34 -40.71 -0.59
C GLU A 280 1.07 -40.93 -1.93
N VAL A 281 1.93 -39.99 -2.34
CA VAL A 281 2.74 -40.12 -3.56
C VAL A 281 3.62 -41.38 -3.49
N ILE A 282 4.28 -41.60 -2.35
CA ILE A 282 5.09 -42.81 -2.12
C ILE A 282 4.23 -44.08 -2.19
N ALA A 283 3.02 -44.08 -1.61
CA ALA A 283 2.10 -45.21 -1.68
C ALA A 283 1.66 -45.50 -3.12
N VAL A 284 1.42 -44.47 -3.94
CA VAL A 284 1.13 -44.62 -5.37
C VAL A 284 2.34 -45.19 -6.12
N GLN A 285 3.54 -44.71 -5.82
CA GLN A 285 4.77 -45.24 -6.43
C GLN A 285 4.97 -46.72 -6.10
N LYS A 286 4.81 -47.12 -4.83
CA LYS A 286 4.86 -48.53 -4.40
C LYS A 286 3.69 -49.35 -4.97
N GLY A 287 2.57 -48.73 -5.32
CA GLY A 287 1.48 -49.38 -6.04
C GLY A 287 1.82 -49.71 -7.49
N ILE A 288 2.57 -48.82 -8.17
CA ILE A 288 3.07 -49.05 -9.54
C ILE A 288 4.22 -50.06 -9.56
N PHE A 289 5.12 -49.96 -8.58
CA PHE A 289 6.26 -50.85 -8.39
C PHE A 289 6.18 -51.55 -7.02
N PRO A 290 5.38 -52.61 -6.89
CA PRO A 290 5.23 -53.31 -5.61
C PRO A 290 6.51 -54.03 -5.21
N ASP A 291 6.78 -54.04 -3.91
CA ASP A 291 7.84 -54.87 -3.35
C ASP A 291 7.41 -56.35 -3.45
N THR A 292 8.11 -57.11 -4.29
CA THR A 292 7.92 -58.55 -4.39
C THR A 292 8.79 -59.25 -3.36
N TRP A 293 8.16 -59.97 -2.43
CA TRP A 293 8.86 -60.75 -1.41
C TRP A 293 8.81 -62.25 -1.75
N LEU A 294 9.92 -62.93 -1.50
CA LEU A 294 9.99 -64.38 -1.60
C LEU A 294 9.59 -65.00 -0.26
N VAL A 295 8.41 -65.62 -0.22
CA VAL A 295 7.88 -66.24 1.00
C VAL A 295 8.18 -67.73 1.00
N ALA A 296 8.95 -68.20 1.98
CA ALA A 296 9.27 -69.62 2.16
C ALA A 296 8.01 -70.45 2.44
N ARG A 297 7.91 -71.64 1.86
CA ARG A 297 6.96 -72.66 2.32
C ARG A 297 7.52 -73.37 3.55
N GLN A 298 6.64 -73.83 4.44
CA GLN A 298 7.05 -74.40 5.73
C GLN A 298 7.96 -75.62 5.52
N GLY A 299 9.22 -75.52 5.95
CA GLY A 299 10.22 -76.59 5.83
C GLY A 299 11.10 -76.54 4.56
N GLU A 300 10.93 -75.54 3.68
CA GLU A 300 11.74 -75.37 2.47
C GLU A 300 12.63 -74.11 2.54
N GLN A 301 13.83 -74.18 1.94
CA GLN A 301 14.69 -73.00 1.76
C GLN A 301 14.33 -72.33 0.42
N PRO A 302 13.82 -71.08 0.43
CA PRO A 302 13.41 -70.44 -0.80
C PRO A 302 14.61 -69.88 -1.57
N GLN A 303 14.65 -70.09 -2.88
CA GLN A 303 15.67 -69.57 -3.78
C GLN A 303 15.05 -69.09 -5.11
N ILE A 304 15.44 -67.90 -5.56
CA ILE A 304 15.14 -67.40 -6.90
C ILE A 304 16.17 -68.01 -7.84
N VAL A 305 15.73 -68.93 -8.70
CA VAL A 305 16.61 -69.63 -9.65
C VAL A 305 16.76 -68.83 -10.93
N ASN A 306 15.70 -68.15 -11.36
CA ASN A 306 15.73 -67.24 -12.51
C ASN A 306 14.83 -66.03 -12.26
N THR A 307 15.37 -64.82 -12.42
CA THR A 307 14.60 -63.56 -12.37
C THR A 307 13.83 -63.36 -13.67
N ALA A 308 12.53 -63.10 -13.58
CA ALA A 308 11.70 -62.87 -14.75
C ALA A 308 12.08 -61.57 -15.46
N ASN A 309 12.18 -61.60 -16.80
CA ASN A 309 12.40 -60.40 -17.61
C ASN A 309 11.29 -60.28 -18.66
N GLY A 310 10.36 -59.34 -18.44
CA GLY A 310 9.17 -59.15 -19.27
C GLY A 310 9.45 -58.65 -20.69
N LEU A 311 10.63 -58.07 -20.94
CA LEU A 311 10.99 -57.55 -22.27
C LEU A 311 11.53 -58.65 -23.21
N THR A 312 12.15 -59.69 -22.65
CA THR A 312 12.78 -60.81 -23.38
C THR A 312 11.94 -62.09 -23.36
N GLY A 313 10.85 -62.13 -22.60
CA GLY A 313 9.96 -63.29 -22.49
C GLY A 313 10.51 -64.41 -21.60
N GLU A 314 11.53 -64.13 -20.78
CA GLU A 314 12.13 -65.09 -19.87
C GLU A 314 11.26 -65.28 -18.63
N VAL A 315 10.81 -66.53 -18.40
CA VAL A 315 9.94 -66.89 -17.28
C VAL A 315 10.77 -67.03 -16.00
N GLY A 316 10.35 -66.35 -14.94
CA GLY A 316 10.97 -66.46 -13.62
C GLY A 316 10.65 -67.80 -12.96
N ILE A 317 11.65 -68.42 -12.33
CA ILE A 317 11.53 -69.73 -11.66
C ILE A 317 11.94 -69.58 -10.20
N VAL A 318 11.03 -69.98 -9.31
CA VAL A 318 11.22 -69.93 -7.86
C VAL A 318 11.17 -71.34 -7.30
N LYS A 319 12.09 -71.68 -6.39
CA LYS A 319 12.16 -72.98 -5.72
C LYS A 319 11.97 -72.76 -4.22
N GLY A 320 11.18 -73.60 -3.56
CA GLY A 320 11.04 -73.59 -2.08
C GLY A 320 10.20 -72.45 -1.50
N GLY A 321 9.45 -71.70 -2.34
CA GLY A 321 8.67 -70.54 -1.91
C GLY A 321 7.78 -69.98 -3.00
N ASP A 322 6.93 -69.02 -2.63
CA ASP A 322 6.06 -68.28 -3.55
C ASP A 322 6.46 -66.80 -3.57
N MET A 323 6.45 -66.17 -4.74
CA MET A 323 6.54 -64.70 -4.83
C MET A 323 5.19 -64.11 -4.43
N ARG A 324 5.22 -63.18 -3.46
CA ARG A 324 4.04 -62.40 -3.07
C ARG A 324 4.37 -60.93 -3.21
N ASP A 325 3.57 -60.24 -4.00
CA ASP A 325 3.60 -58.79 -4.08
C ASP A 325 2.92 -58.23 -2.84
N MET A 326 3.64 -57.38 -2.09
CA MET A 326 3.06 -56.67 -0.97
C MET A 326 2.42 -55.38 -1.50
N THR A 327 1.13 -55.41 -1.78
CA THR A 327 0.38 -54.23 -2.20
C THR A 327 0.05 -53.35 -1.00
N VAL A 328 0.79 -52.25 -0.85
CA VAL A 328 0.45 -51.20 0.12
C VAL A 328 -0.56 -50.27 -0.55
N ALA A 329 -1.85 -50.52 -0.35
CA ALA A 329 -2.89 -49.58 -0.78
C ALA A 329 -2.93 -48.38 0.19
N PRO A 330 -2.96 -47.13 -0.29
CA PRO A 330 -3.18 -45.98 0.58
C PRO A 330 -4.50 -46.13 1.32
N GLY A 331 -4.51 -45.77 2.61
CA GLY A 331 -5.72 -45.88 3.43
C GLY A 331 -6.84 -44.98 2.89
N PHE A 332 -8.07 -45.49 2.83
CA PHE A 332 -9.25 -44.78 2.29
C PHE A 332 -9.50 -43.39 2.92
N MET A 333 -9.01 -43.16 4.14
CA MET A 333 -9.18 -41.91 4.87
C MET A 333 -8.09 -40.86 4.61
N THR A 334 -7.05 -41.17 3.82
CA THR A 334 -5.89 -40.28 3.61
C THR A 334 -6.30 -38.99 2.89
N ASN A 335 -6.90 -39.10 1.70
CA ASN A 335 -7.29 -37.93 0.88
C ASN A 335 -8.34 -37.06 1.58
N PRO A 336 -9.41 -37.62 2.19
CA PRO A 336 -10.34 -36.83 3.00
C PRO A 336 -9.68 -36.12 4.19
N THR A 337 -8.58 -36.65 4.72
CA THR A 337 -7.83 -36.01 5.83
C THR A 337 -6.97 -34.86 5.32
N ILE A 338 -6.31 -35.02 4.15
CA ILE A 338 -5.56 -33.95 3.49
C ILE A 338 -6.49 -32.75 3.21
N ASP A 339 -7.68 -32.99 2.67
CA ASP A 339 -8.67 -31.94 2.39
C ASP A 339 -9.17 -31.25 3.68
N ARG A 340 -9.33 -32.00 4.77
CA ARG A 340 -9.71 -31.42 6.08
C ARG A 340 -8.61 -30.53 6.66
N LEU A 341 -7.34 -30.91 6.49
CA LEU A 341 -6.20 -30.11 6.95
C LEU A 341 -6.06 -28.82 6.13
N GLU A 342 -6.30 -28.89 4.84
CA GLU A 342 -6.35 -27.73 3.94
C GLU A 342 -7.43 -26.74 4.41
N ARG A 343 -8.65 -27.24 4.65
CA ARG A 343 -9.76 -26.42 5.15
C ARG A 343 -9.46 -25.83 6.53
N ALA A 344 -8.87 -26.61 7.44
CA ALA A 344 -8.52 -26.14 8.77
C ALA A 344 -7.48 -25.01 8.71
N GLN A 345 -6.50 -25.11 7.80
CA GLN A 345 -5.54 -24.05 7.53
C GLN A 345 -6.20 -22.76 7.05
N ARG A 346 -7.15 -22.86 6.11
CA ARG A 346 -7.90 -21.69 5.63
C ARG A 346 -8.70 -21.02 6.74
N ILE A 347 -9.37 -21.80 7.59
CA ILE A 347 -10.16 -21.28 8.71
C ILE A 347 -9.27 -20.58 9.74
N GLU A 348 -8.16 -21.21 10.13
CA GLU A 348 -7.24 -20.67 11.14
C GLU A 348 -6.65 -19.32 10.73
N ALA A 349 -6.21 -19.20 9.46
CA ALA A 349 -5.63 -17.95 8.97
C ALA A 349 -6.65 -16.95 8.41
N GLY A 350 -7.94 -17.26 8.43
CA GLY A 350 -8.96 -16.41 7.83
C GLY A 350 -8.74 -16.20 6.34
N ILE A 351 -8.33 -17.25 5.61
CA ILE A 351 -8.16 -17.24 4.16
C ILE A 351 -9.45 -17.75 3.52
N PRO A 352 -10.32 -16.86 3.00
CA PRO A 352 -11.52 -17.28 2.30
C PRO A 352 -11.15 -17.98 0.98
N PRO A 353 -11.87 -19.04 0.56
CA PRO A 353 -11.63 -19.73 -0.71
C PRO A 353 -11.59 -18.83 -1.94
N GLU A 354 -12.32 -17.71 -1.86
CA GLU A 354 -12.40 -16.69 -2.89
C GLU A 354 -11.04 -16.04 -3.20
N PHE A 355 -10.05 -16.09 -2.28
CA PHE A 355 -8.67 -15.66 -2.56
C PHE A 355 -7.99 -16.50 -3.64
N GLY A 356 -8.36 -17.78 -3.75
CA GLY A 356 -7.92 -18.69 -4.82
C GLY A 356 -8.79 -18.62 -6.07
N GLY A 357 -9.77 -17.72 -6.13
CA GLY A 357 -10.76 -17.67 -7.20
C GLY A 357 -11.80 -18.78 -7.13
N GLU A 358 -11.87 -19.52 -6.01
CA GLU A 358 -12.83 -20.60 -5.80
C GLU A 358 -14.14 -20.04 -5.23
N SER A 359 -15.27 -20.48 -5.79
CA SER A 359 -16.60 -20.16 -5.26
C SER A 359 -17.09 -21.32 -4.40
N SER A 360 -17.13 -21.13 -3.08
CA SER A 360 -17.55 -22.17 -2.12
C SER A 360 -19.03 -22.58 -2.23
N SER A 361 -19.86 -21.82 -2.95
CA SER A 361 -21.26 -22.12 -3.21
C SER A 361 -21.78 -21.50 -4.51
N ASN A 362 -23.07 -21.67 -4.82
CA ASN A 362 -23.78 -20.97 -5.90
C ASN A 362 -23.90 -19.46 -5.60
N ILE A 363 -22.79 -18.72 -5.65
CA ILE A 363 -22.79 -17.25 -5.60
C ILE A 363 -23.42 -16.76 -6.91
N ARG A 364 -24.76 -16.61 -6.91
CA ARG A 364 -25.53 -16.14 -8.07
C ARG A 364 -25.46 -14.62 -8.26
N THR A 365 -24.97 -13.88 -7.26
CA THR A 365 -24.93 -12.41 -7.25
C THR A 365 -23.64 -11.93 -6.60
N GLY A 366 -22.93 -10.98 -7.23
CA GLY A 366 -21.67 -10.44 -6.69
C GLY A 366 -21.77 -9.95 -5.23
N ARG A 367 -22.90 -9.36 -4.85
CA ARG A 367 -23.17 -8.86 -3.49
C ARG A 367 -23.09 -9.92 -2.39
N ARG A 368 -23.46 -11.17 -2.68
CA ARG A 368 -23.34 -12.27 -1.71
C ARG A 368 -21.90 -12.74 -1.57
N GLY A 369 -21.14 -12.75 -2.66
CA GLY A 369 -19.71 -13.08 -2.60
C GLY A 369 -18.92 -12.03 -1.82
N GLU A 370 -19.20 -10.75 -2.08
CA GLU A 370 -18.60 -9.64 -1.34
C GLU A 370 -18.91 -9.69 0.16
N ALA A 371 -20.15 -9.99 0.56
CA ALA A 371 -20.52 -10.05 1.97
C ALA A 371 -19.79 -11.16 2.76
N VAL A 372 -19.57 -12.33 2.14
CA VAL A 372 -18.84 -13.44 2.79
C VAL A 372 -17.35 -13.10 2.91
N LEU A 373 -16.78 -12.52 1.85
CA LEU A 373 -15.40 -12.06 1.82
C LEU A 373 -15.13 -10.97 2.87
N SER A 374 -16.01 -9.97 2.92
CA SER A 374 -15.96 -8.85 3.86
C SER A 374 -16.04 -9.30 5.32
N ALA A 375 -16.93 -10.26 5.63
CA ALA A 375 -17.09 -10.76 6.99
C ALA A 375 -15.83 -11.40 7.60
N VAL A 376 -14.96 -11.99 6.76
CA VAL A 376 -13.72 -12.65 7.21
C VAL A 376 -12.55 -11.67 7.22
N VAL A 377 -12.49 -10.77 6.24
CA VAL A 377 -11.28 -10.00 5.94
C VAL A 377 -11.31 -8.58 6.52
N ASP A 378 -12.47 -7.97 6.65
CA ASP A 378 -12.56 -6.52 6.93
C ASP A 378 -12.05 -6.16 8.32
N PHE A 379 -12.38 -6.93 9.37
CA PHE A 379 -11.94 -6.60 10.73
C PHE A 379 -10.41 -6.72 10.92
N PRO A 380 -9.74 -7.80 10.46
CA PRO A 380 -8.27 -7.84 10.47
C PRO A 380 -7.63 -6.71 9.67
N VAL A 381 -8.19 -6.35 8.50
CA VAL A 381 -7.71 -5.22 7.69
C VAL A 381 -7.90 -3.90 8.43
N GLN A 382 -9.06 -3.72 9.09
CA GLN A 382 -9.40 -2.53 9.86
C GLN A 382 -8.39 -2.30 10.99
N GLU A 383 -8.10 -3.34 11.77
CA GLU A 383 -7.14 -3.27 12.87
C GLU A 383 -5.74 -2.90 12.37
N ALA A 384 -5.28 -3.55 11.31
CA ALA A 384 -3.96 -3.27 10.72
C ALA A 384 -3.86 -1.85 10.15
N GLN A 385 -4.91 -1.36 9.49
CA GLN A 385 -4.97 0.02 8.98
C GLN A 385 -4.97 1.04 10.12
N LEU A 386 -5.72 0.82 11.19
CA LEU A 386 -5.71 1.71 12.36
C LEU A 386 -4.33 1.78 13.01
N LEU A 387 -3.65 0.64 13.15
CA LEU A 387 -2.30 0.58 13.69
C LEU A 387 -1.28 1.28 12.78
N LEU A 388 -1.34 1.04 11.46
CA LEU A 388 -0.46 1.72 10.51
C LEU A 388 -0.72 3.23 10.48
N ALA A 389 -1.96 3.68 10.61
CA ALA A 389 -2.28 5.09 10.73
C ALA A 389 -1.69 5.71 12.01
N ALA A 390 -1.84 5.03 13.16
CA ALA A 390 -1.21 5.47 14.42
C ALA A 390 0.32 5.52 14.30
N SER A 391 0.93 4.53 13.66
CA SER A 391 2.36 4.51 13.39
C SER A 391 2.79 5.69 12.51
N LEU A 392 2.07 5.96 11.41
CA LEU A 392 2.38 7.06 10.50
C LEU A 392 2.24 8.44 11.18
N GLU A 393 1.27 8.60 12.10
CA GLU A 393 1.12 9.83 12.90
C GLU A 393 2.37 10.11 13.75
N VAL A 394 2.87 9.06 14.40
CA VAL A 394 4.06 9.06 15.25
C VAL A 394 5.35 9.25 14.41
N GLU A 395 5.41 8.65 13.23
CA GLU A 395 6.49 8.82 12.25
C GLU A 395 6.53 10.25 11.69
N ASN A 396 5.38 10.83 11.36
CA ASN A 396 5.28 12.21 10.88
C ASN A 396 5.80 13.20 11.92
N ARG A 397 5.51 12.98 13.21
CA ARG A 397 6.06 13.79 14.31
C ARG A 397 7.58 13.78 14.31
N ARG A 398 8.20 12.61 14.15
CA ARG A 398 9.67 12.43 14.05
C ARG A 398 10.24 13.09 12.81
N ALA A 399 9.57 12.97 11.68
CA ALA A 399 9.98 13.61 10.44
C ALA A 399 9.99 15.14 10.57
N ILE A 400 8.97 15.72 11.19
CA ILE A 400 8.92 17.15 11.51
C ILE A 400 10.08 17.53 12.43
N GLY A 401 10.33 16.73 13.48
CA GLY A 401 11.46 16.92 14.39
C GLY A 401 12.82 16.93 13.68
N LEU A 402 13.06 15.93 12.84
CA LEU A 402 14.27 15.81 12.03
C LEU A 402 14.43 16.99 11.05
N MET A 403 13.36 17.40 10.37
CA MET A 403 13.42 18.56 9.47
C MET A 403 13.73 19.85 10.23
N LYS A 404 13.13 20.07 11.41
CA LYS A 404 13.45 21.24 12.25
C LYS A 404 14.89 21.22 12.76
N SER A 405 15.39 20.07 13.17
CA SER A 405 16.72 19.96 13.78
C SER A 405 17.86 20.01 12.76
N TYR A 406 17.66 19.46 11.55
CA TYR A 406 18.70 19.41 10.52
C TYR A 406 18.55 20.50 9.45
N ALA A 407 17.35 20.72 8.90
CA ALA A 407 17.14 21.74 7.87
C ALA A 407 16.83 23.14 8.43
N GLY A 408 16.18 23.21 9.60
CA GLY A 408 15.96 24.46 10.35
C GLY A 408 15.20 25.54 9.56
N ASN A 409 15.88 26.65 9.24
CA ASN A 409 15.32 27.80 8.52
C ASN A 409 15.54 27.73 7.00
N ARG A 410 16.08 26.63 6.50
CA ARG A 410 16.32 26.45 5.06
C ARG A 410 15.01 26.12 4.36
N ALA A 411 14.72 26.83 3.28
CA ALA A 411 13.55 26.53 2.46
C ALA A 411 13.78 25.21 1.73
N THR A 412 12.84 24.28 1.89
CA THR A 412 12.83 22.97 1.21
C THR A 412 11.63 22.92 0.29
N SER A 413 11.84 22.33 -0.89
CA SER A 413 10.81 22.23 -1.91
C SER A 413 10.59 20.78 -2.31
N PHE A 414 9.34 20.32 -2.31
CA PHE A 414 8.96 19.02 -2.88
C PHE A 414 7.98 19.21 -4.02
N TYR A 415 8.04 18.32 -4.99
CA TYR A 415 6.96 18.16 -5.96
C TYR A 415 5.95 17.19 -5.38
N VAL A 416 4.68 17.60 -5.34
CA VAL A 416 3.58 16.79 -4.85
C VAL A 416 2.54 16.70 -5.95
N THR A 417 2.02 15.50 -6.14
CA THR A 417 0.90 15.23 -7.05
C THR A 417 -0.29 14.59 -6.33
N THR A 418 -0.11 14.28 -5.04
CA THR A 418 -1.06 13.50 -4.25
C THR A 418 -2.07 14.37 -3.50
N LYS A 419 -3.35 13.95 -3.50
CA LYS A 419 -4.42 14.43 -2.60
C LYS A 419 -4.59 15.97 -2.53
N GLY A 420 -4.66 16.61 -3.70
CA GLY A 420 -4.94 18.04 -3.85
C GLY A 420 -3.73 18.97 -3.69
N ALA A 421 -2.58 18.43 -3.31
CA ALA A 421 -1.31 19.12 -3.44
C ALA A 421 -0.76 18.86 -4.86
N LYS A 422 -1.02 19.76 -5.80
CA LYS A 422 -0.48 19.69 -7.16
C LYS A 422 0.60 20.74 -7.37
N GLY A 423 1.81 20.28 -7.66
CA GLY A 423 2.95 21.13 -8.04
C GLY A 423 4.03 21.23 -6.96
N ARG A 424 4.79 22.33 -7.02
CA ARG A 424 5.91 22.58 -6.13
C ARG A 424 5.41 23.20 -4.82
N VAL A 425 5.68 22.51 -3.72
CA VAL A 425 5.37 22.96 -2.36
C VAL A 425 6.68 23.43 -1.72
N ASP A 426 6.82 24.73 -1.55
CA ASP A 426 7.93 25.34 -0.82
C ASP A 426 7.55 25.55 0.64
N PHE A 427 8.37 25.06 1.57
CA PHE A 427 8.16 25.32 2.98
C PHE A 427 9.47 25.50 3.75
N THR A 428 9.41 26.23 4.85
CA THR A 428 10.51 26.43 5.79
C THR A 428 10.16 25.70 7.09
N PRO A 429 10.90 24.65 7.51
CA PRO A 429 10.50 23.81 8.64
C PRO A 429 10.19 24.58 9.94
N ASN A 430 11.07 25.47 10.36
CA ASN A 430 10.88 26.25 11.60
C ASN A 430 9.76 27.29 11.53
N GLN A 431 9.35 27.71 10.33
CA GLN A 431 8.31 28.72 10.16
C GLN A 431 6.93 28.09 9.97
N HIS A 432 6.84 27.05 9.15
CA HIS A 432 5.55 26.46 8.74
C HIS A 432 5.12 25.30 9.63
N PHE A 433 6.05 24.58 10.29
CA PHE A 433 5.70 23.62 11.32
C PHE A 433 5.59 24.30 12.70
N ASP A 434 4.53 25.08 12.89
CA ASP A 434 4.21 25.70 14.19
C ASP A 434 3.80 24.68 15.27
N SER A 435 3.22 23.56 14.85
CA SER A 435 2.87 22.39 15.68
C SER A 435 3.18 21.10 14.92
N ASP A 436 3.50 20.04 15.67
CA ASP A 436 3.77 18.68 15.23
C ASP A 436 2.52 17.77 15.26
N HIS A 437 1.38 18.31 15.74
CA HIS A 437 0.11 17.61 15.72
C HIS A 437 -0.36 17.36 14.28
N ASN A 438 -0.50 16.09 13.96
CA ASN A 438 -1.07 15.59 12.72
C ASN A 438 -1.91 14.36 13.07
N LYS A 439 -2.96 14.08 12.29
CA LYS A 439 -3.74 12.86 12.43
C LYS A 439 -3.78 12.13 11.10
N VAL A 440 -3.34 10.89 11.10
CA VAL A 440 -3.44 10.03 9.91
C VAL A 440 -4.68 9.16 10.04
N VAL A 441 -5.48 9.09 8.98
CA VAL A 441 -6.76 8.36 8.99
C VAL A 441 -7.01 7.69 7.65
N PHE A 442 -7.47 6.44 7.72
CA PHE A 442 -8.12 5.79 6.59
C PHE A 442 -9.60 6.20 6.57
N SER A 443 -10.11 6.63 5.42
CA SER A 443 -11.48 7.13 5.26
C SER A 443 -12.54 6.09 5.67
N HIS A 444 -12.29 4.81 5.37
CA HIS A 444 -13.14 3.71 5.77
C HIS A 444 -12.27 2.47 6.07
N PRO A 445 -11.71 2.37 7.29
CA PRO A 445 -10.80 1.29 7.61
C PRO A 445 -11.53 -0.06 7.56
N GLY A 446 -10.89 -1.07 6.98
CA GLY A 446 -11.45 -2.43 6.81
C GLY A 446 -12.05 -2.69 5.43
N THR A 447 -12.48 -1.66 4.69
CA THR A 447 -13.04 -1.84 3.36
C THR A 447 -11.99 -1.60 2.28
N ASP A 448 -12.07 -2.38 1.20
CA ASP A 448 -11.25 -2.13 0.02
C ASP A 448 -11.75 -0.92 -0.78
N LEU A 449 -11.01 -0.55 -1.83
CA LEU A 449 -11.32 0.63 -2.64
C LEU A 449 -12.69 0.50 -3.35
N ASN A 450 -13.08 -0.70 -3.76
CA ASN A 450 -14.35 -0.93 -4.47
C ASN A 450 -15.55 -0.83 -3.54
N GLY A 451 -15.49 -1.47 -2.37
CA GLY A 451 -16.54 -1.43 -1.37
C GLY A 451 -16.76 -0.01 -0.83
N LEU A 452 -15.70 0.79 -0.73
CA LEU A 452 -15.78 2.20 -0.33
C LEU A 452 -16.62 3.01 -1.32
N VAL A 453 -16.34 2.90 -2.62
CA VAL A 453 -17.07 3.63 -3.67
C VAL A 453 -18.54 3.24 -3.70
N VAL A 454 -18.84 1.94 -3.65
CA VAL A 454 -20.23 1.43 -3.67
C VAL A 454 -21.01 1.88 -2.42
N GLY A 455 -20.44 1.70 -1.24
CA GLY A 455 -21.07 2.06 0.03
C GLY A 455 -21.26 3.57 0.19
N ALA A 456 -20.30 4.37 -0.29
CA ALA A 456 -20.45 5.82 -0.28
C ALA A 456 -21.46 6.31 -1.32
N GLY A 457 -21.51 5.73 -2.53
CA GLY A 457 -22.52 6.05 -3.54
C GLY A 457 -23.95 5.79 -3.06
N GLN A 458 -24.18 4.70 -2.33
CA GLN A 458 -25.48 4.43 -1.69
C GLN A 458 -25.85 5.50 -0.65
N ARG A 459 -24.88 5.95 0.16
CA ARG A 459 -25.11 7.01 1.18
C ARG A 459 -25.39 8.37 0.57
N VAL A 460 -24.77 8.69 -0.57
CA VAL A 460 -25.09 9.89 -1.36
C VAL A 460 -26.50 9.79 -1.93
N GLY A 461 -26.87 8.64 -2.51
CA GLY A 461 -28.23 8.41 -3.01
C GLY A 461 -29.32 8.47 -1.93
N MET A 462 -28.99 8.02 -0.71
CA MET A 462 -29.86 8.12 0.47
C MET A 462 -29.94 9.53 1.07
N GLY A 463 -29.05 10.45 0.65
CA GLY A 463 -28.99 11.82 1.18
C GLY A 463 -28.30 11.96 2.54
N THR A 464 -27.66 10.90 3.04
CA THR A 464 -26.91 10.94 4.32
C THR A 464 -25.46 11.41 4.18
N LEU A 465 -24.94 11.46 2.94
CA LEU A 465 -23.59 11.93 2.63
C LEU A 465 -23.67 12.97 1.51
N SER A 466 -22.97 14.09 1.65
CA SER A 466 -22.89 15.09 0.58
C SER A 466 -21.96 14.61 -0.54
N LYS A 467 -22.22 15.04 -1.78
CA LYS A 467 -21.35 14.73 -2.94
C LYS A 467 -19.90 15.20 -2.70
N LYS A 468 -19.72 16.39 -2.13
CA LYS A 468 -18.41 16.96 -1.81
C LYS A 468 -17.68 16.17 -0.73
N SER A 469 -18.40 15.71 0.30
CA SER A 469 -17.81 14.83 1.33
C SER A 469 -17.41 13.48 0.76
N PHE A 470 -18.20 12.93 -0.16
CA PHE A 470 -17.84 11.70 -0.86
C PHE A 470 -16.56 11.87 -1.69
N MET A 471 -16.48 12.94 -2.50
CA MET A 471 -15.27 13.27 -3.26
C MET A 471 -14.03 13.41 -2.37
N ALA A 472 -14.17 13.94 -1.14
CA ALA A 472 -13.06 14.04 -0.20
C ALA A 472 -12.63 12.69 0.38
N LEU A 473 -13.58 11.77 0.60
CA LEU A 473 -13.31 10.45 1.16
C LEU A 473 -12.81 9.45 0.12
N ASP A 474 -13.19 9.63 -1.15
CA ASP A 474 -12.86 8.74 -2.26
C ASP A 474 -11.34 8.73 -2.52
N PRO A 475 -10.67 7.57 -2.40
CA PRO A 475 -9.26 7.41 -2.75
C PRO A 475 -8.95 7.78 -4.21
N MET A 476 -9.88 7.60 -5.14
CA MET A 476 -9.69 7.86 -6.57
C MET A 476 -9.75 9.35 -6.93
N VAL A 477 -10.30 10.19 -6.04
CA VAL A 477 -10.33 11.63 -6.22
C VAL A 477 -9.10 12.25 -5.56
N ASP A 478 -8.28 12.90 -6.37
CA ASP A 478 -7.09 13.61 -5.89
C ASP A 478 -7.49 14.90 -5.18
N ASP A 479 -8.20 15.79 -5.87
CA ASP A 479 -8.62 17.08 -5.34
C ASP A 479 -10.13 17.24 -5.40
N ALA A 480 -10.78 17.04 -4.26
CA ALA A 480 -12.23 17.16 -4.14
C ALA A 480 -12.75 18.58 -4.42
N THR A 481 -11.92 19.62 -4.34
CA THR A 481 -12.35 20.99 -4.62
C THR A 481 -12.36 21.26 -6.10
N VAL A 482 -11.25 20.96 -6.80
CA VAL A 482 -11.16 21.08 -8.25
C VAL A 482 -12.18 20.18 -8.93
N GLU A 483 -12.32 18.93 -8.49
CA GLU A 483 -13.29 17.99 -9.07
C GLU A 483 -14.73 18.47 -8.89
N ALA A 484 -15.06 19.06 -7.74
CA ALA A 484 -16.39 19.62 -7.52
C ALA A 484 -16.67 20.81 -8.46
N ASP A 485 -15.67 21.67 -8.69
CA ASP A 485 -15.80 22.82 -9.58
C ASP A 485 -15.93 22.37 -11.04
N GLU A 486 -15.15 21.38 -11.49
CA GLU A 486 -15.26 20.77 -12.82
C GLU A 486 -16.63 20.13 -13.05
N VAL A 487 -17.13 19.32 -12.10
CA VAL A 487 -18.47 18.72 -12.19
C VAL A 487 -19.58 19.77 -12.28
N VAL A 488 -19.42 20.90 -11.56
CA VAL A 488 -20.37 22.02 -11.65
C VAL A 488 -20.28 22.71 -13.02
N ALA A 489 -19.06 22.92 -13.53
CA ALA A 489 -18.82 23.51 -14.84
C ALA A 489 -19.44 22.64 -15.96
N GLU A 490 -19.16 21.32 -15.96
CA GLU A 490 -19.75 20.36 -16.90
C GLU A 490 -21.28 20.37 -16.86
N GLY A 491 -21.87 20.43 -15.65
CA GLY A 491 -23.32 20.50 -15.47
C GLY A 491 -23.93 21.78 -16.05
N LEU A 492 -23.26 22.92 -15.89
CA LEU A 492 -23.68 24.20 -16.47
C LEU A 492 -23.52 24.21 -17.99
N GLU A 493 -22.43 23.65 -18.51
CA GLU A 493 -22.22 23.50 -19.95
C GLU A 493 -23.28 22.60 -20.60
N GLN A 494 -23.65 21.48 -19.95
CA GLN A 494 -24.72 20.61 -20.42
C GLN A 494 -26.08 21.33 -20.40
N ALA A 495 -26.40 22.08 -19.35
CA ALA A 495 -27.62 22.88 -19.28
C ALA A 495 -27.66 23.96 -20.38
N LEU A 496 -26.53 24.61 -20.64
CA LEU A 496 -26.36 25.59 -21.71
C LEU A 496 -26.56 24.95 -23.09
N LEU A 497 -26.00 23.77 -23.33
CA LEU A 497 -26.22 22.99 -24.57
C LEU A 497 -27.69 22.64 -24.78
N VAL A 498 -28.38 22.15 -23.75
CA VAL A 498 -29.81 21.82 -23.83
C VAL A 498 -30.65 23.05 -24.10
N SER A 499 -30.35 24.18 -23.45
CA SER A 499 -31.00 25.46 -23.72
C SER A 499 -30.78 25.91 -25.16
N LEU A 500 -29.54 25.83 -25.66
CA LEU A 500 -29.19 26.19 -27.03
C LEU A 500 -29.92 25.32 -28.06
N GLN A 501 -29.96 23.99 -27.83
CA GLN A 501 -30.69 23.05 -28.68
C GLN A 501 -32.19 23.36 -28.70
N THR A 502 -32.76 23.70 -27.54
CA THR A 502 -34.17 24.07 -27.43
C THR A 502 -34.45 25.36 -28.20
N GLN A 503 -33.65 26.41 -28.01
CA GLN A 503 -33.78 27.69 -28.72
C GLN A 503 -33.58 27.54 -30.23
N ALA A 504 -32.62 26.71 -30.66
CA ALA A 504 -32.40 26.39 -32.06
C ALA A 504 -33.59 25.61 -32.67
N SER A 505 -34.16 24.66 -31.92
CA SER A 505 -35.32 23.88 -32.37
C SER A 505 -36.61 24.69 -32.49
N GLN A 506 -36.78 25.70 -31.62
CA GLN A 506 -37.93 26.60 -31.62
C GLN A 506 -37.79 27.74 -32.63
N GLY A 507 -36.67 27.84 -33.34
CA GLY A 507 -36.39 28.91 -34.31
C GLY A 507 -36.12 30.28 -33.66
N ALA A 508 -35.90 30.33 -32.35
CA ALA A 508 -35.60 31.57 -31.63
C ALA A 508 -34.18 32.11 -31.90
N LEU A 509 -33.28 31.24 -32.37
CA LEU A 509 -31.94 31.62 -32.84
C LEU A 509 -31.88 31.59 -34.37
N PRO A 510 -31.39 32.66 -35.02
CA PRO A 510 -31.18 32.66 -36.47
C PRO A 510 -30.26 31.50 -36.90
N PRO A 511 -30.58 30.77 -37.98
CA PRO A 511 -29.77 29.63 -38.44
C PRO A 511 -28.30 29.97 -38.73
N GLY A 512 -28.01 31.21 -39.14
CA GLY A 512 -26.64 31.69 -39.37
C GLY A 512 -25.81 31.80 -38.09
N ASP A 513 -26.44 32.10 -36.96
CA ASP A 513 -25.77 32.26 -35.66
C ASP A 513 -25.44 30.89 -35.05
N VAL A 514 -26.33 29.91 -35.23
CA VAL A 514 -26.07 28.51 -34.87
C VAL A 514 -24.89 27.95 -35.67
N ALA A 515 -24.82 28.21 -36.98
CA ALA A 515 -23.69 27.80 -37.82
C ALA A 515 -22.37 28.46 -37.40
N ARG A 516 -22.41 29.72 -36.93
CA ARG A 516 -21.23 30.44 -36.44
C ARG A 516 -20.73 29.88 -35.11
N VAL A 517 -21.62 29.55 -34.17
CA VAL A 517 -21.26 28.87 -32.92
C VAL A 517 -20.56 27.53 -33.23
N ILE A 518 -21.10 26.74 -34.17
CA ILE A 518 -20.48 25.47 -34.60
C ILE A 518 -19.08 25.71 -35.17
N GLN A 519 -18.87 26.76 -35.97
CA GLN A 519 -17.54 27.06 -36.50
C GLN A 519 -16.54 27.45 -35.41
N LEU A 520 -16.96 28.27 -34.45
CA LEU A 520 -16.08 28.74 -33.37
C LEU A 520 -15.66 27.60 -32.43
N VAL A 521 -16.56 26.66 -32.17
CA VAL A 521 -16.28 25.47 -31.36
C VAL A 521 -15.43 24.46 -32.14
N ARG A 522 -15.81 24.13 -33.39
CA ARG A 522 -15.18 23.05 -34.16
C ARG A 522 -13.81 23.43 -34.75
N TYR A 523 -13.63 24.67 -35.21
CA TYR A 523 -12.42 25.08 -35.93
C TYR A 523 -11.54 26.03 -35.12
N ASN A 524 -12.13 26.91 -34.30
CA ASN A 524 -11.37 27.87 -33.49
C ASN A 524 -11.13 27.41 -32.04
N LYS A 525 -11.56 26.19 -31.67
CA LYS A 525 -11.35 25.58 -30.34
C LYS A 525 -11.71 26.50 -29.17
N LYS A 526 -12.75 27.33 -29.32
CA LYS A 526 -13.27 28.10 -28.21
C LYS A 526 -14.23 27.25 -27.40
N ASP A 527 -14.20 27.42 -26.09
CA ASP A 527 -15.20 26.84 -25.20
C ASP A 527 -16.59 27.36 -25.58
N LEU A 528 -17.58 26.50 -25.44
CA LEU A 528 -18.95 26.79 -25.86
C LEU A 528 -19.50 28.11 -25.26
N PRO A 529 -19.29 28.44 -23.98
CA PRO A 529 -19.76 29.70 -23.42
C PRO A 529 -19.12 30.92 -24.11
N ALA A 530 -17.82 30.86 -24.39
CA ALA A 530 -17.08 31.93 -25.07
C ALA A 530 -17.51 32.07 -26.54
N ALA A 531 -17.80 30.96 -27.22
CA ALA A 531 -18.32 30.97 -28.58
C ALA A 531 -19.71 31.61 -28.65
N ILE A 532 -20.59 31.31 -27.70
CA ILE A 532 -21.95 31.87 -27.63
C ILE A 532 -21.90 33.37 -27.32
N GLN A 533 -21.09 33.78 -26.35
CA GLN A 533 -20.96 35.20 -25.99
C GLN A 533 -20.46 36.02 -27.19
N GLN A 534 -19.47 35.51 -27.92
CA GLN A 534 -18.98 36.18 -29.13
C GLN A 534 -20.07 36.29 -30.20
N VAL A 535 -20.83 35.22 -30.46
CA VAL A 535 -21.91 35.26 -31.46
C VAL A 535 -23.04 36.18 -31.02
N HIS A 536 -23.32 36.24 -29.71
CA HIS A 536 -24.32 37.15 -29.16
C HIS A 536 -23.87 38.61 -29.28
N GLU A 537 -22.61 38.92 -29.00
CA GLU A 537 -22.03 40.25 -29.24
C GLU A 537 -22.04 40.61 -30.73
N GLU A 538 -21.67 39.69 -31.62
CA GLU A 538 -21.75 39.87 -33.08
C GLU A 538 -23.20 40.04 -33.55
N ALA A 539 -24.18 39.38 -32.92
CA ALA A 539 -25.60 39.51 -33.22
C ALA A 539 -26.18 40.84 -32.70
N GLN A 540 -25.82 41.26 -31.48
CA GLN A 540 -26.19 42.56 -30.94
C GLN A 540 -25.59 43.71 -31.75
N GLN A 541 -24.33 43.58 -32.20
CA GLN A 541 -23.71 44.56 -33.09
C GLN A 541 -24.44 44.62 -34.44
N ARG A 542 -24.84 43.47 -35.01
CA ARG A 542 -25.68 43.42 -36.24
C ARG A 542 -27.05 44.07 -36.05
N GLN A 543 -27.68 43.92 -34.88
CA GLN A 543 -28.97 44.55 -34.55
C GLN A 543 -28.85 46.04 -34.21
N ALA A 544 -27.73 46.46 -33.61
CA ALA A 544 -27.44 47.87 -33.31
C ALA A 544 -27.01 48.64 -34.57
N SER A 545 -26.53 47.94 -35.59
CA SER A 545 -26.28 48.49 -36.92
C SER A 545 -27.51 48.35 -37.83
N GLU A 546 -28.56 49.13 -37.57
CA GLU A 546 -29.62 49.42 -38.55
C GLU A 546 -29.75 50.94 -38.77
N VAL A 547 -29.15 51.42 -39.86
CA VAL A 547 -29.76 51.97 -41.09
C VAL A 547 -29.76 53.51 -41.11
N PRO A 548 -28.85 54.15 -41.89
CA PRO A 548 -28.99 55.56 -42.24
C PRO A 548 -30.27 55.77 -43.06
N PRO A 549 -31.08 56.81 -42.77
CA PRO A 549 -32.26 57.10 -43.57
C PRO A 549 -31.83 57.52 -44.98
N GLY A 550 -32.07 56.66 -45.98
CA GLY A 550 -31.94 56.99 -47.41
C GLY A 550 -31.20 56.02 -48.32
N SER A 551 -31.02 54.73 -47.98
CA SER A 551 -30.43 53.74 -48.92
C SER A 551 -31.47 53.09 -49.86
N PRO A 552 -31.11 52.80 -51.13
CA PRO A 552 -32.04 52.46 -52.20
C PRO A 552 -32.38 50.96 -52.24
N GLU A 553 -32.83 50.40 -51.11
CA GLU A 553 -33.30 49.00 -51.04
C GLU A 553 -34.77 48.90 -50.62
N THR A 554 -35.49 50.02 -50.54
CA THR A 554 -36.96 50.05 -50.54
C THR A 554 -37.53 49.80 -51.95
N GLN A 555 -37.20 48.66 -52.55
CA GLN A 555 -37.94 48.14 -53.69
C GLN A 555 -38.75 46.90 -53.27
N PRO A 556 -40.07 46.88 -53.49
CA PRO A 556 -40.94 45.86 -52.93
C PRO A 556 -40.80 44.58 -53.73
N GLY A 557 -40.37 43.49 -53.08
CA GLY A 557 -40.23 42.20 -53.74
C GLY A 557 -39.98 41.03 -52.78
N ILE A 558 -41.05 40.29 -52.50
CA ILE A 558 -41.12 38.95 -51.90
C ILE A 558 -40.99 38.89 -50.37
N ALA A 559 -42.06 39.31 -49.69
CA ALA A 559 -42.42 38.77 -48.39
C ALA A 559 -43.20 37.46 -48.56
N GLN A 560 -42.80 36.39 -47.86
CA GLN A 560 -43.75 35.35 -47.44
C GLN A 560 -44.36 35.81 -46.10
N PRO A 561 -45.69 35.94 -45.97
CA PRO A 561 -46.33 36.47 -44.77
C PRO A 561 -46.48 35.38 -43.70
N GLY A 562 -46.00 35.61 -42.47
CA GLY A 562 -46.38 34.78 -41.32
C GLY A 562 -45.34 34.48 -40.24
N ALA A 563 -44.09 34.94 -40.33
CA ALA A 563 -43.12 34.81 -39.24
C ALA A 563 -43.14 36.06 -38.36
N GLY A 564 -43.64 35.91 -37.14
CA GLY A 564 -43.93 37.01 -36.21
C GLY A 564 -42.71 37.91 -35.92
N ALA A 565 -42.84 39.15 -36.35
CA ALA A 565 -42.14 40.30 -35.80
C ALA A 565 -43.13 41.47 -35.78
N GLU A 566 -44.14 41.42 -34.90
CA GLU A 566 -44.89 42.62 -34.54
C GLU A 566 -44.10 43.35 -33.44
N ALA A 567 -43.17 44.20 -33.87
CA ALA A 567 -42.69 45.27 -33.03
C ALA A 567 -43.88 46.20 -32.75
N ARG A 568 -44.23 46.36 -31.47
CA ARG A 568 -45.15 47.42 -31.04
C ARG A 568 -44.55 48.77 -31.47
N PRO A 569 -45.33 49.67 -32.09
CA PRO A 569 -44.85 51.01 -32.39
C PRO A 569 -44.55 51.76 -31.09
N ALA A 570 -43.39 52.40 -31.04
CA ALA A 570 -43.04 53.35 -29.99
C ALA A 570 -44.08 54.49 -29.96
N PRO A 571 -44.43 55.04 -28.78
CA PRO A 571 -45.33 56.18 -28.70
C PRO A 571 -44.71 57.39 -29.40
N ALA A 572 -45.50 58.04 -30.25
CA ALA A 572 -45.12 59.26 -30.95
C ALA A 572 -44.67 60.36 -29.97
N PRO A 573 -43.68 61.19 -30.35
CA PRO A 573 -43.23 62.30 -29.50
C PRO A 573 -44.39 63.27 -29.28
N ALA A 574 -44.64 63.61 -28.01
CA ALA A 574 -45.65 64.59 -27.62
C ALA A 574 -45.36 65.94 -28.29
N GLY A 575 -46.29 66.36 -29.16
CA GLY A 575 -46.27 67.69 -29.75
C GLY A 575 -46.35 68.78 -28.67
N GLN A 576 -45.63 69.87 -28.91
CA GLN A 576 -45.63 71.05 -28.05
C GLN A 576 -47.06 71.54 -27.79
N PRO A 577 -47.44 71.89 -26.55
CA PRO A 577 -48.78 72.36 -26.24
C PRO A 577 -49.06 73.70 -26.94
N ALA A 578 -50.27 73.83 -27.48
CA ALA A 578 -50.70 75.03 -28.17
C ALA A 578 -50.75 76.22 -27.19
N LEU A 579 -50.34 77.40 -27.65
CA LEU A 579 -50.28 78.66 -26.87
C LEU A 579 -51.62 79.06 -26.20
N ARG A 580 -52.73 78.45 -26.63
CA ARG A 580 -54.07 78.65 -26.08
C ARG A 580 -54.26 77.97 -24.71
N ASP A 581 -53.53 76.89 -24.43
CA ASP A 581 -53.63 76.14 -23.17
C ASP A 581 -52.75 76.74 -22.05
N LEU A 582 -51.71 77.49 -22.41
CA LEU A 582 -50.85 78.22 -21.45
C LEU A 582 -51.49 79.53 -20.94
N LEU A 583 -52.39 80.14 -21.70
CA LEU A 583 -53.09 81.38 -21.30
C LEU A 583 -54.27 81.14 -20.35
N ALA A 584 -54.77 79.90 -20.24
CA ALA A 584 -55.80 79.53 -19.27
C ALA A 584 -55.26 79.31 -17.85
N GLN A 585 -53.93 79.20 -17.67
CA GLN A 585 -53.29 79.00 -16.36
C GLN A 585 -52.80 80.30 -15.68
N VAL A 586 -52.90 81.46 -16.34
CA VAL A 586 -52.44 82.75 -15.80
C VAL A 586 -53.60 83.74 -15.60
N GLY A 587 -54.85 83.32 -15.81
CA GLY A 587 -56.05 84.13 -15.59
C GLY A 587 -56.97 83.52 -14.52
N GLY A 588 -56.58 83.66 -13.26
CA GLY A 588 -57.37 83.35 -12.06
C GLY A 588 -56.89 84.17 -10.88
#